data_AF-A0AAV6D5P7-F1
#
_entry.id   AF-A0AAV6D5P7-F1
#
_cell.length_a   1.000
_cell.length_b   1.000
_cell.length_c   1.000
_cell.angle_alpha   90.00
_cell.angle_beta   90.00
_cell.angle_gamma   90.00
#
_symmetry.space_group_name_H-M   'P 1'
#
loop_
_entity.id
_entity.type
_entity.pdbx_description
1 polymer ?
#
loop_
_entity_poly.entity_id
_entity_poly.type
_entity_poly.pdbx_seq_one_letter_code
_entity_poly.pdbx_strand_id
1 'polypeptide(L)'
;MEYAFILIAAAVGAYFGAYLRRKGQNFADKEDIKKLTEIVENIRSQHAKELENLVHENRKALEFGSREHQLRLAALDRRLEAYQQAFTLWRKLHFALYSDKMTSVVIECQNWWNSNCLYLDAQAREAFIRACTAANDHESLVKNLDNKIVTPEDIKRNGDIIRAAGVAIVQGAALPPIKDFDVEVGS
;
A
#
# COMPACT_ATOMS: atom_id res chain seq x y z
N MET A 1 -70.96 -62.68 38.47
CA MET A 1 -69.82 -61.92 39.03
C MET A 1 -68.61 -61.86 38.10
N GLU A 2 -68.55 -62.61 36.99
CA GLU A 2 -67.38 -62.61 36.08
C GLU A 2 -67.26 -61.36 35.18
N TYR A 3 -68.36 -60.78 34.71
CA TYR A 3 -68.32 -59.61 33.79
C TYR A 3 -67.82 -58.30 34.44
N ALA A 4 -68.00 -58.14 35.76
CA ALA A 4 -67.51 -56.97 36.50
C ALA A 4 -65.97 -56.94 36.56
N PHE A 5 -65.33 -58.10 36.68
CA PHE A 5 -63.86 -58.19 36.69
C PHE A 5 -63.26 -57.81 35.34
N ILE A 6 -63.91 -58.18 34.23
CA ILE A 6 -63.45 -57.84 32.88
C ILE A 6 -63.56 -56.32 32.64
N LEU A 7 -64.65 -55.69 33.09
CA LEU A 7 -64.84 -54.24 32.98
C LEU A 7 -63.83 -53.45 33.83
N ILE A 8 -63.53 -53.91 35.05
CA ILE A 8 -62.52 -53.29 35.91
C ILE A 8 -61.12 -53.46 35.30
N ALA A 9 -60.78 -54.65 34.80
CA ALA A 9 -59.52 -54.90 34.13
C ALA A 9 -59.35 -54.01 32.88
N ALA A 10 -60.41 -53.85 32.08
CA ALA A 10 -60.41 -52.96 30.92
C ALA A 10 -60.24 -51.47 31.32
N ALA A 11 -60.91 -51.02 32.38
CA ALA A 11 -60.79 -49.65 32.88
C ALA A 11 -59.37 -49.35 33.41
N VAL A 12 -58.76 -50.29 34.13
CA VAL A 12 -57.39 -50.16 34.63
C VAL A 12 -56.39 -50.15 33.47
N GLY A 13 -56.56 -51.02 32.48
CA GLY A 13 -55.72 -51.05 31.28
C GLY A 13 -55.78 -49.75 30.47
N ALA A 14 -56.98 -49.19 30.28
CA ALA A 14 -57.17 -47.91 29.60
C ALA A 14 -56.52 -46.73 30.35
N TYR A 15 -56.69 -46.68 31.68
CA TYR A 15 -56.09 -45.64 32.52
C TYR A 15 -54.55 -45.72 32.52
N PHE A 16 -53.99 -46.93 32.67
CA PHE A 16 -52.54 -47.13 32.60
C PHE A 16 -51.97 -46.78 31.23
N GLY A 17 -52.68 -47.14 30.15
CA GLY A 17 -52.31 -46.75 28.78
C GLY A 17 -52.28 -45.24 28.59
N ALA A 18 -53.30 -44.53 29.08
CA ALA A 18 -53.36 -43.07 29.04
C ALA A 18 -52.25 -42.40 29.87
N TYR A 19 -51.95 -42.94 31.06
CA TYR A 19 -50.89 -42.44 31.93
C TYR A 19 -49.48 -42.67 31.34
N LEU A 20 -49.21 -43.87 30.82
CA LEU A 20 -47.95 -44.19 30.14
C LEU A 20 -47.76 -43.31 28.89
N ARG A 21 -48.83 -43.09 28.12
CA ARG A 21 -48.80 -42.20 26.95
C ARG A 21 -48.47 -40.75 27.33
N ARG A 22 -49.09 -40.22 28.38
CA ARG A 22 -48.85 -38.86 28.86
C ARG A 22 -47.45 -38.68 29.46
N LYS A 23 -46.95 -39.71 30.16
CA LYS A 23 -45.57 -39.74 30.66
C LYS A 23 -44.54 -39.82 29.52
N GLY A 24 -44.83 -40.59 28.47
CA GLY A 24 -44.01 -40.65 27.26
C GLY A 24 -43.96 -39.32 26.51
N GLN A 25 -45.11 -38.64 26.37
CA GLN A 25 -45.18 -37.30 25.77
C GLN A 25 -44.35 -36.27 26.54
N ASN A 26 -44.51 -36.20 27.87
CA ASN A 26 -43.71 -35.29 28.69
C ASN A 26 -42.20 -35.57 28.66
N PHE A 27 -41.80 -36.82 28.36
CA PHE A 27 -40.39 -37.18 28.22
C PHE A 27 -39.86 -36.75 26.85
N ALA A 28 -40.63 -36.96 25.79
CA ALA A 28 -40.32 -36.48 24.44
C ALA A 28 -40.20 -34.95 24.40
N ASP A 29 -41.13 -34.22 25.03
CA ASP A 29 -41.09 -32.74 25.09
C ASP A 29 -39.84 -32.23 25.84
N LYS A 30 -39.45 -32.88 26.94
CA LYS A 30 -38.22 -32.53 27.67
C LYS A 30 -36.97 -32.82 26.85
N GLU A 31 -36.95 -33.91 26.10
CA GLU A 31 -35.85 -34.28 25.23
C GLU A 31 -35.71 -33.30 24.06
N ASP A 32 -36.83 -32.86 23.48
CA ASP A 32 -36.85 -31.86 22.42
C ASP A 32 -36.40 -30.48 22.90
N ILE A 33 -36.81 -30.04 24.11
CA ILE A 33 -36.32 -28.79 24.72
C ILE A 33 -34.81 -28.86 24.98
N LYS A 34 -34.30 -30.01 25.44
CA LYS A 34 -32.87 -30.21 25.64
C LYS A 34 -32.10 -30.13 24.32
N LYS A 35 -32.56 -30.83 23.28
CA LYS A 35 -31.97 -30.75 21.93
C LYS A 35 -31.99 -29.34 21.37
N LEU A 36 -33.10 -28.60 21.56
CA LEU A 36 -33.21 -27.21 21.13
C LEU A 36 -32.19 -26.32 21.86
N THR A 37 -32.00 -26.54 23.15
CA THR A 37 -31.05 -25.77 23.96
C THR A 37 -29.61 -26.03 23.50
N GLU A 38 -29.24 -27.30 23.29
CA GLU A 38 -27.92 -27.68 22.76
C GLU A 38 -27.67 -27.09 21.36
N ILE A 39 -28.68 -27.07 20.49
CA ILE A 39 -28.58 -26.44 19.16
C ILE A 39 -28.34 -24.93 19.30
N VAL A 40 -29.09 -24.22 20.16
CA VAL A 40 -28.93 -22.77 20.36
C VAL A 40 -27.55 -22.44 20.95
N GLU A 41 -27.06 -23.22 21.90
CA GLU A 41 -25.73 -23.03 22.46
C GLU A 41 -24.63 -23.30 21.43
N ASN A 42 -24.77 -24.35 20.61
CA ASN A 42 -23.85 -24.63 19.52
C ASN A 42 -23.85 -23.52 18.47
N ILE A 43 -25.02 -23.01 18.08
CA ILE A 43 -25.14 -21.88 17.14
C ILE A 43 -24.46 -20.63 17.70
N ARG A 44 -24.71 -20.30 18.98
CA ARG A 44 -24.05 -19.16 19.64
C ARG A 44 -22.53 -19.33 19.71
N SER A 45 -22.06 -20.52 20.07
CA SER A 45 -20.63 -20.85 20.14
C SER A 45 -19.97 -20.75 18.76
N GLN A 46 -20.64 -21.26 17.73
CA GLN A 46 -20.16 -21.20 16.36
C GLN A 46 -20.09 -19.76 15.85
N HIS A 47 -21.15 -18.97 16.06
CA HIS A 47 -21.14 -17.56 15.68
C HIS A 47 -20.11 -16.74 16.46
N ALA A 48 -19.90 -17.01 17.75
CA ALA A 48 -18.84 -16.34 18.52
C ALA A 48 -17.45 -16.61 17.92
N LYS A 49 -17.18 -17.86 17.53
CA LYS A 49 -15.94 -18.24 16.84
C LYS A 49 -15.81 -17.61 15.46
N GLU A 50 -16.88 -17.60 14.66
CA GLU A 50 -16.89 -16.96 13.35
C GLU A 50 -16.64 -15.45 13.49
N LEU A 51 -17.26 -14.79 14.47
CA LEU A 51 -17.04 -13.36 14.73
C LEU A 51 -15.59 -13.08 15.13
N GLU A 52 -15.03 -13.90 16.01
CA GLU A 52 -13.63 -13.78 16.43
C GLU A 52 -12.67 -13.97 15.26
N ASN A 53 -12.93 -14.96 14.40
CA ASN A 53 -12.16 -15.20 13.19
C ASN A 53 -12.26 -14.00 12.22
N LEU A 54 -13.47 -13.47 11.98
CA LEU A 54 -13.68 -12.31 11.12
C LEU A 54 -13.01 -11.04 11.65
N VAL A 55 -13.05 -10.82 12.96
CA VAL A 55 -12.35 -9.70 13.62
C VAL A 55 -10.84 -9.85 13.46
N HIS A 56 -10.32 -11.06 13.64
CA HIS A 56 -8.90 -11.35 13.48
C HIS A 56 -8.44 -11.16 12.03
N GLU A 57 -9.22 -11.63 11.06
CA GLU A 57 -8.96 -11.44 9.63
C GLU A 57 -9.00 -9.96 9.23
N ASN A 58 -10.01 -9.22 9.68
CA ASN A 58 -10.08 -7.78 9.44
C ASN A 58 -8.88 -7.04 10.03
N ARG A 59 -8.48 -7.38 11.27
CA ARG A 59 -7.32 -6.76 11.90
C ARG A 59 -6.05 -6.99 11.09
N LYS A 60 -5.81 -8.22 10.63
CA LYS A 60 -4.66 -8.53 9.76
C LYS A 60 -4.70 -7.74 8.45
N ALA A 61 -5.86 -7.63 7.81
CA ALA A 61 -6.02 -6.88 6.57
C ALA A 61 -5.74 -5.38 6.78
N LEU A 62 -6.25 -4.79 7.87
CA LEU A 62 -5.98 -3.41 8.24
C LEU A 62 -4.50 -3.16 8.56
N GLU A 63 -3.86 -4.06 9.31
CA GLU A 63 -2.43 -3.97 9.62
C GLU A 63 -1.58 -4.08 8.36
N PHE A 64 -1.93 -4.98 7.43
CA PHE A 64 -1.23 -5.12 6.15
C PHE A 64 -1.38 -3.87 5.27
N GLY A 65 -2.62 -3.39 5.10
CA GLY A 65 -2.89 -2.18 4.33
C GLY A 65 -2.21 -0.93 4.92
N SER A 66 -2.21 -0.80 6.25
CA SER A 66 -1.51 0.28 6.93
C SER A 66 0.00 0.23 6.71
N ARG A 67 0.62 -0.95 6.78
CA ARG A 67 2.07 -1.11 6.54
C ARG A 67 2.44 -0.80 5.10
N GLU A 68 1.64 -1.28 4.15
CA GLU A 68 1.86 -0.99 2.73
C GLU A 68 1.75 0.52 2.46
N HIS A 69 0.74 1.18 3.01
CA HIS A 69 0.59 2.62 2.88
C HIS A 69 1.78 3.38 3.50
N GLN A 70 2.25 2.98 4.69
CA GLN A 70 3.44 3.55 5.31
C GLN A 70 4.69 3.38 4.46
N LEU A 71 4.90 2.20 3.87
CA LEU A 71 6.03 1.96 2.97
C LEU A 71 5.95 2.81 1.71
N ARG A 72 4.75 2.95 1.12
CA ARG A 72 4.52 3.81 -0.05
C ARG A 72 4.78 5.29 0.28
N LEU A 73 4.29 5.78 1.43
CA LEU A 73 4.57 7.15 1.88
C LEU A 73 6.07 7.37 2.12
N ALA A 74 6.74 6.46 2.83
CA ALA A 74 8.18 6.56 3.07
C ALA A 74 8.99 6.55 1.76
N ALA A 75 8.59 5.74 0.78
CA ALA A 75 9.20 5.72 -0.55
C ALA A 75 8.96 7.03 -1.33
N LEU A 76 7.77 7.61 -1.21
CA LEU A 76 7.44 8.91 -1.81
C LEU A 76 8.23 10.05 -1.18
N ASP A 77 8.34 10.08 0.15
CA ASP A 77 9.11 11.10 0.87
C ASP A 77 10.59 11.05 0.46
N ARG A 78 11.19 9.86 0.43
CA ARG A 78 12.58 9.66 -0.03
C ARG A 78 12.78 10.08 -1.48
N ARG A 79 11.80 9.77 -2.33
CA ARG A 79 11.80 10.22 -3.72
C ARG A 79 11.81 11.75 -3.79
N LEU A 80 10.87 12.42 -3.14
CA LEU A 80 10.78 13.88 -3.16
C LEU A 80 12.05 14.54 -2.62
N GLU A 81 12.60 14.01 -1.52
CA GLU A 81 13.86 14.45 -0.93
C GLU A 81 15.01 14.37 -1.95
N ALA A 82 15.14 13.24 -2.66
CA ALA A 82 16.16 13.07 -3.69
C ALA A 82 15.99 14.08 -4.84
N TYR A 83 14.77 14.37 -5.28
CA TYR A 83 14.52 15.40 -6.29
C TYR A 83 14.94 16.80 -5.82
N GLN A 84 14.64 17.15 -4.57
CA GLN A 84 15.05 18.44 -3.99
C GLN A 84 16.58 18.57 -3.88
N GLN A 85 17.26 17.49 -3.48
CA GLN A 85 18.72 17.44 -3.43
C GLN A 85 19.32 17.55 -4.84
N ALA A 86 18.80 16.80 -5.81
CA ALA A 86 19.21 16.88 -7.22
C ALA A 86 19.07 18.30 -7.78
N PHE A 87 17.95 18.96 -7.50
CA PHE A 87 17.73 20.34 -7.93
C PHE A 87 18.72 21.31 -7.30
N THR A 88 19.02 21.13 -6.01
CA THR A 88 20.00 21.96 -5.29
C THR A 88 21.41 21.79 -5.88
N LEU A 89 21.81 20.56 -6.16
CA LEU A 89 23.09 20.24 -6.81
C LEU A 89 23.15 20.79 -8.24
N TRP A 90 22.08 20.66 -9.01
CA TRP A 90 21.97 21.25 -10.34
C TRP A 90 22.12 22.78 -10.29
N ARG A 91 21.49 23.47 -9.34
CA ARG A 91 21.66 24.91 -9.13
C ARG A 91 23.11 25.27 -8.82
N LYS A 92 23.75 24.54 -7.91
CA LYS A 92 25.18 24.72 -7.59
C LYS A 92 26.04 24.54 -8.83
N LEU A 93 25.82 23.48 -9.59
CA LEU A 93 26.55 23.15 -10.83
C LEU A 93 26.41 24.28 -11.87
N HIS A 94 25.18 24.75 -12.08
CA HIS A 94 24.89 25.83 -13.01
C HIS A 94 25.61 27.14 -12.63
N PHE A 95 25.63 27.52 -11.36
CA PHE A 95 26.37 28.71 -10.92
C PHE A 95 27.88 28.52 -10.93
N ALA A 96 28.36 27.28 -10.80
CA ALA A 96 29.77 26.98 -10.80
C ALA A 96 30.41 27.02 -12.19
N LEU A 97 29.63 27.15 -13.28
CA LEU A 97 30.09 27.11 -14.68
C LEU A 97 31.25 28.03 -15.01
N TYR A 98 31.33 29.17 -14.34
CA TYR A 98 32.38 30.17 -14.56
C TYR A 98 33.24 30.37 -13.32
N SER A 99 33.23 29.40 -12.40
CA SER A 99 33.98 29.45 -11.15
C SER A 99 35.09 28.41 -11.10
N ASP A 100 36.11 28.67 -10.29
CA ASP A 100 37.18 27.74 -9.92
C ASP A 100 36.69 26.50 -9.15
N LYS A 101 35.44 26.52 -8.66
CA LYS A 101 34.85 25.42 -7.87
C LYS A 101 34.20 24.32 -8.70
N MET A 102 34.16 24.44 -10.03
CA MET A 102 33.44 23.51 -10.90
C MET A 102 33.76 22.04 -10.60
N THR A 103 35.04 21.65 -10.59
CA THR A 103 35.46 20.27 -10.36
C THR A 103 34.96 19.74 -9.01
N SER A 104 35.02 20.56 -7.95
CA SER A 104 34.54 20.16 -6.63
C SER A 104 33.03 19.91 -6.61
N VAL A 105 32.26 20.74 -7.33
CA VAL A 105 30.80 20.59 -7.45
C VAL A 105 30.43 19.38 -8.30
N VAL A 106 31.16 19.10 -9.39
CA VAL A 106 30.97 17.87 -10.18
C VAL A 106 31.20 16.63 -9.33
N ILE A 107 32.24 16.61 -8.50
CA ILE A 107 32.50 15.50 -7.56
C ILE A 107 31.35 15.36 -6.55
N GLU A 108 30.83 16.48 -6.01
CA GLU A 108 29.65 16.46 -5.13
C GLU A 108 28.44 15.82 -5.82
N CYS A 109 28.17 16.21 -7.07
CA CYS A 109 27.08 15.65 -7.87
C CYS A 109 27.27 14.14 -8.14
N GLN A 110 28.49 13.69 -8.46
CA GLN A 110 28.79 12.28 -8.71
C GLN A 110 28.65 11.43 -7.44
N ASN A 111 29.12 11.93 -6.31
CA ASN A 111 28.96 11.25 -5.02
C ASN A 111 27.48 11.10 -4.66
N TRP A 112 26.70 12.18 -4.82
CA TRP A 112 25.27 12.14 -4.60
C TRP A 112 24.56 11.15 -5.54
N TRP A 113 24.94 11.14 -6.82
CA TRP A 113 24.37 10.24 -7.82
C TRP A 113 24.51 8.77 -7.43
N ASN A 114 25.69 8.37 -6.97
CA ASN A 114 25.96 6.98 -6.58
C ASN A 114 25.05 6.47 -5.46
N SER A 115 24.53 7.37 -4.62
CA SER A 115 23.66 7.00 -3.50
C SER A 115 22.16 7.23 -3.77
N ASN A 116 21.79 8.09 -4.72
CA ASN A 116 20.42 8.59 -4.83
C ASN A 116 19.78 8.46 -6.22
N CYS A 117 20.52 8.08 -7.26
CA CYS A 117 20.01 8.12 -8.63
C CYS A 117 18.77 7.24 -8.86
N LEU A 118 18.59 6.17 -8.08
CA LEU A 118 17.45 5.25 -8.20
C LEU A 118 16.12 5.87 -7.74
N TYR A 119 16.16 6.96 -6.98
CA TYR A 119 14.96 7.70 -6.58
C TYR A 119 14.46 8.65 -7.68
N LEU A 120 15.32 9.00 -8.65
CA LEU A 120 14.93 9.76 -9.82
C LEU A 120 14.30 8.85 -10.87
N ASP A 121 13.35 9.39 -11.64
CA ASP A 121 12.86 8.73 -12.83
C ASP A 121 13.93 8.70 -13.92
N ALA A 122 13.69 7.91 -14.97
CA ALA A 122 14.67 7.70 -16.02
C ALA A 122 15.11 9.00 -16.71
N GLN A 123 14.17 9.92 -16.94
CA GLN A 123 14.43 11.17 -17.67
C GLN A 123 15.23 12.15 -16.82
N ALA A 124 14.82 12.39 -15.58
CA ALA A 124 15.51 13.26 -14.64
C ALA A 124 16.91 12.72 -14.32
N ARG A 125 17.02 11.40 -14.14
CA ARG A 125 18.29 10.71 -13.95
C ARG A 125 19.22 10.98 -15.13
N GLU A 126 18.82 10.60 -16.33
CA GLU A 126 19.65 10.77 -17.53
C GLU A 126 20.07 12.23 -17.77
N ALA A 127 19.15 13.17 -17.58
CA ALA A 127 19.45 14.59 -17.76
C ALA A 127 20.47 15.10 -16.72
N PHE A 128 20.36 14.67 -15.46
CA PHE A 128 21.27 15.09 -14.40
C PHE A 128 22.72 14.61 -14.66
N ILE A 129 22.93 13.35 -15.04
CA ILE A 129 24.29 12.86 -15.33
C ILE A 129 24.87 13.52 -16.58
N ARG A 130 24.07 13.72 -17.63
CA ARG A 130 24.50 14.45 -18.82
C ARG A 130 24.91 15.88 -18.50
N ALA A 131 24.19 16.57 -17.60
CA ALA A 131 24.58 17.89 -17.13
C ALA A 131 25.90 17.88 -16.35
N CYS A 132 26.15 16.86 -15.53
CA CYS A 132 27.43 16.71 -14.81
C CYS A 132 28.60 16.54 -15.77
N THR A 133 28.45 15.69 -16.79
CA THR A 133 29.46 15.51 -17.85
C THR A 133 29.67 16.80 -18.64
N ALA A 134 28.59 17.44 -19.10
CA ALA A 134 28.65 18.70 -19.83
C ALA A 134 29.33 19.82 -19.02
N ALA A 135 29.08 19.88 -17.70
CA ALA A 135 29.71 20.85 -16.82
C ALA A 135 31.21 20.59 -16.65
N ASN A 136 31.62 19.32 -16.55
CA ASN A 136 33.02 18.92 -16.49
C ASN A 136 33.78 19.28 -17.78
N ASP A 137 33.13 19.12 -18.93
CA ASP A 137 33.75 19.39 -20.24
C ASP A 137 33.74 20.88 -20.59
N HIS A 138 33.02 21.72 -19.83
CA HIS A 138 32.80 23.13 -20.15
C HIS A 138 34.09 23.94 -20.23
N GLU A 139 35.03 23.74 -19.29
CA GLU A 139 36.31 24.45 -19.28
C GLU A 139 37.14 24.12 -20.53
N SER A 140 37.14 22.86 -20.95
CA SER A 140 37.82 22.40 -22.17
C SER A 140 37.20 23.03 -23.42
N LEU A 141 35.87 23.11 -23.48
CA LEU A 141 35.16 23.76 -24.59
C LEU A 141 35.49 25.24 -24.69
N VAL A 142 35.58 25.96 -23.57
CA VAL A 142 35.97 27.39 -23.56
C VAL A 142 37.40 27.57 -24.08
N LYS A 143 38.37 26.78 -23.60
CA LYS A 143 39.76 26.84 -24.09
C LYS A 143 39.88 26.49 -25.57
N ASN A 144 39.07 25.53 -26.04
CA ASN A 144 39.05 25.12 -27.43
C ASN A 144 38.38 26.16 -28.34
N LEU A 145 37.50 27.01 -27.82
CA LEU A 145 36.95 28.15 -28.56
C LEU A 145 38.03 29.19 -28.82
N ASP A 146 38.86 29.49 -27.82
CA ASP A 146 40.00 30.42 -27.97
C ASP A 146 40.98 29.92 -29.04
N ASN A 147 41.16 28.59 -29.11
CA ASN A 147 41.98 27.92 -30.13
C ASN A 147 41.25 27.71 -31.49
N LYS A 148 40.01 28.19 -31.64
CA LYS A 148 39.15 28.04 -32.84
C LYS A 148 38.89 26.58 -33.26
N ILE A 149 38.97 25.65 -32.31
CA ILE A 149 38.72 24.21 -32.53
C ILE A 149 37.22 23.90 -32.44
N VAL A 150 36.50 24.62 -31.58
CA VAL A 150 35.04 24.53 -31.42
C VAL A 150 34.36 25.85 -31.70
N THR A 151 33.05 25.82 -31.93
CA THR A 151 32.24 26.99 -32.25
C THR A 151 31.52 27.56 -31.02
N PRO A 152 31.11 28.84 -31.02
CA PRO A 152 30.23 29.39 -29.98
C PRO A 152 28.94 28.59 -29.81
N GLU A 153 28.43 27.99 -30.88
CA GLU A 153 27.25 27.11 -30.89
C GLU A 153 27.48 25.86 -30.04
N ASP A 154 28.69 25.31 -30.00
CA ASP A 154 29.02 24.14 -29.18
C ASP A 154 28.97 24.48 -27.68
N ILE A 155 29.47 25.65 -27.29
CA ILE A 155 29.38 26.14 -25.91
C ILE A 155 27.92 26.36 -25.53
N LYS A 156 27.13 26.97 -26.42
CA LYS A 156 25.70 27.19 -26.20
C LYS A 156 24.97 25.86 -26.02
N ARG A 157 25.23 24.88 -26.89
CA ARG A 157 24.64 23.54 -26.81
C ARG A 157 24.98 22.86 -25.49
N ASN A 158 26.22 22.99 -25.03
CA ASN A 158 26.64 22.47 -23.73
C ASN A 158 25.88 23.12 -22.57
N GLY A 159 25.72 24.44 -22.59
CA GLY A 159 24.92 25.18 -21.62
C GLY A 159 23.43 24.78 -21.65
N ASP A 160 22.88 24.50 -22.82
CA ASP A 160 21.50 24.04 -22.97
C ASP A 160 21.29 22.64 -22.38
N ILE A 161 22.28 21.73 -22.49
CA ILE A 161 22.25 20.41 -21.82
C ILE A 161 22.16 20.60 -20.30
N ILE A 162 22.99 21.49 -19.74
CA ILE A 162 22.99 21.75 -18.30
C ILE A 162 21.65 22.35 -17.88
N ARG A 163 21.09 23.29 -18.64
CA ARG A 163 19.79 23.91 -18.33
C ARG A 163 18.64 22.91 -18.40
N ALA A 164 18.65 22.02 -19.39
CA ALA A 164 17.61 21.01 -19.59
C ALA A 164 17.46 20.05 -18.41
N ALA A 165 18.55 19.77 -17.68
CA ALA A 165 18.50 18.94 -16.47
C ALA A 165 17.60 19.53 -15.39
N GLY A 166 17.63 20.85 -15.18
CA GLY A 166 16.74 21.50 -14.20
C GLY A 166 15.27 21.31 -14.55
N VAL A 167 14.93 21.38 -15.84
CA VAL A 167 13.55 21.15 -16.33
C VAL A 167 13.12 19.71 -16.07
N ALA A 168 13.97 18.74 -16.42
CA ALA A 168 13.68 17.32 -16.24
C ALA A 168 13.50 16.95 -14.75
N ILE A 169 14.32 17.50 -13.85
CA ILE A 169 14.21 17.28 -12.40
C ILE A 169 12.88 17.82 -11.87
N VAL A 170 12.50 19.04 -12.26
CA VAL A 170 11.23 19.64 -11.82
C VAL A 170 10.03 18.85 -12.35
N GLN A 171 10.07 18.41 -13.60
CA GLN A 171 9.01 17.58 -14.19
C GLN A 171 8.88 16.23 -13.49
N GLY A 172 9.99 15.55 -13.20
CA GLY A 172 9.96 14.25 -12.52
C GLY A 172 9.55 14.29 -11.04
N ALA A 173 9.70 15.46 -10.41
CA ALA A 173 9.24 15.74 -9.05
C ALA A 173 7.72 16.03 -8.98
N ALA A 174 7.06 16.29 -10.12
CA ALA A 174 5.65 16.58 -10.14
C ALA A 174 4.84 15.37 -9.64
N LEU A 175 4.02 15.59 -8.62
CA LEU A 175 3.11 14.56 -8.12
C LEU A 175 1.98 14.35 -9.14
N PRO A 176 1.53 13.09 -9.35
CA PRO A 176 0.35 12.86 -10.17
C PRO A 176 -0.83 13.64 -9.59
N PRO A 177 -1.69 14.23 -10.44
CA PRO A 177 -2.89 14.89 -9.96
C PRO A 177 -3.71 13.86 -9.17
N ILE A 178 -4.21 14.27 -8.00
CA ILE A 178 -5.18 13.49 -7.25
C ILE A 178 -6.40 13.41 -8.17
N LYS A 179 -6.54 12.32 -8.91
CA LYS A 179 -7.85 11.95 -9.45
C LYS A 179 -8.69 11.67 -8.22
N ASP A 180 -9.73 12.48 -8.04
CA ASP A 180 -10.79 12.13 -7.10
C ASP A 180 -11.14 10.68 -7.39
N PHE A 181 -10.96 9.83 -6.38
CA PHE A 181 -11.50 8.49 -6.44
C PHE A 181 -13.00 8.69 -6.49
N ASP A 182 -13.56 8.75 -7.71
CA ASP A 182 -14.99 8.67 -7.93
C ASP A 182 -15.42 7.39 -7.25
N VAL A 183 -15.99 7.57 -6.05
CA VAL A 183 -16.79 6.57 -5.39
C VAL A 183 -17.98 6.41 -6.31
N GLU A 184 -17.89 5.47 -7.24
CA GLU A 184 -19.07 4.89 -7.88
C GLU A 184 -19.90 4.27 -6.74
N VAL A 185 -20.73 5.09 -6.12
CA VAL A 185 -21.83 4.64 -5.29
C VAL A 185 -22.76 3.94 -6.27
N GLY A 186 -22.70 2.61 -6.28
CA GLY A 186 -23.55 1.76 -7.09
C GLY A 186 -25.00 2.17 -6.97
N SER A 187 -25.59 2.56 -8.10
CA SER A 187 -27.02 2.73 -8.34
C SER A 187 -27.73 1.39 -8.42
#